data_AF-A0A748EFZ7-F1
#
_entry.id   AF-A0A748EFZ7-F1
#
_cell.length_a   1.000
_cell.length_b   1.000
_cell.length_c   1.000
_cell.angle_alpha   90.00
_cell.angle_beta   90.00
_cell.angle_gamma   90.00
#
_symmetry.space_group_name_H-M   'P 1'
#
loop_
_entity.id
_entity.type
_entity.pdbx_description
1 polymer ?
#
loop_
_entity_poly.entity_id
_entity_poly.type
_entity_poly.pdbx_seq_one_letter_code
_entity_poly.pdbx_strand_id
1 'polypeptide(L)' 'ATNTTSINSLSDSVTTLTDDALLWDAASGAFSAKHNGSDSKLTNLAAGTLAADSTDAVNGSQLFDTNEKVDKNT' A
#
# COMPACT_ATOMS: atom_id res chain seq x y z
N ALA A 1 -18.63 27.07 -21.33
CA ALA A 1 -17.42 27.45 -20.58
C ALA A 1 -17.36 26.73 -19.24
N THR A 2 -18.27 27.00 -18.29
CA THR A 2 -18.26 26.39 -16.95
C THR A 2 -18.26 24.86 -16.97
N ASN A 3 -19.18 24.23 -17.71
CA ASN A 3 -19.23 22.77 -17.79
C ASN A 3 -17.92 22.17 -18.33
N THR A 4 -17.31 22.82 -19.32
CA THR A 4 -16.02 22.41 -19.88
C THR A 4 -14.92 22.45 -18.83
N THR A 5 -14.82 23.55 -18.07
CA THR A 5 -13.83 23.67 -16.97
C THR A 5 -14.05 22.61 -15.90
N SER A 6 -15.29 22.42 -15.44
CA SER A 6 -15.60 21.42 -14.41
C SER A 6 -15.28 19.99 -14.88
N ILE A 7 -15.56 19.67 -16.14
CA ILE A 7 -15.22 18.37 -16.73
C ILE A 7 -13.71 18.18 -16.78
N ASN A 8 -12.94 19.20 -17.16
CA ASN A 8 -11.48 19.11 -17.17
C ASN A 8 -10.94 18.88 -15.75
N SER A 9 -11.41 19.64 -14.75
CA SER A 9 -10.97 19.45 -13.36
C SER A 9 -11.31 18.06 -12.81
N LEU A 10 -12.47 17.51 -13.20
CA LEU A 10 -12.82 16.13 -12.86
C LEU A 10 -11.88 15.14 -13.55
N SER A 11 -11.57 15.34 -14.82
CA SER A 11 -10.63 14.50 -15.57
C SER A 11 -9.26 14.48 -14.90
N ASP A 12 -8.74 15.65 -14.53
CA ASP A 12 -7.44 15.75 -13.85
C ASP A 12 -7.45 15.02 -12.51
N SER A 13 -8.53 15.18 -11.73
CA SER A 13 -8.69 14.48 -10.44
C SER A 13 -8.73 12.95 -10.62
N VAL A 14 -9.40 12.48 -11.68
CA VAL A 14 -9.44 11.04 -12.01
C VAL A 14 -8.04 10.54 -12.39
N THR A 15 -7.29 11.29 -13.21
CA THR A 15 -5.90 10.93 -13.55
C THR A 15 -5.01 10.88 -12.32
N THR A 16 -5.10 11.85 -11.41
CA THR A 16 -4.35 11.82 -10.14
C THR A 16 -4.70 10.59 -9.31
N LEU A 17 -5.98 10.22 -9.22
CA LEU A 17 -6.38 9.00 -8.50
C LEU A 17 -5.83 7.73 -9.18
N THR A 18 -5.76 7.69 -10.51
CA THR A 18 -5.20 6.52 -11.21
C THR A 18 -3.69 6.41 -11.09
N ASP A 19 -2.99 7.53 -10.87
CA ASP A 19 -1.52 7.55 -10.76
C ASP A 19 -1.05 7.25 -9.33
N ASP A 20 -1.76 7.75 -8.31
CA ASP A 20 -1.27 7.72 -6.92
C ASP A 20 -1.90 6.63 -6.03
N ALA A 21 -3.01 6.01 -6.45
CA ALA A 21 -3.69 4.99 -5.64
C ALA A 21 -3.02 3.61 -5.69
N LEU A 22 -3.22 2.80 -4.63
CA LEU A 22 -2.93 1.35 -4.67
C LEU A 22 -4.01 0.65 -5.50
N LEU A 23 -3.70 0.38 -6.76
CA LEU A 23 -4.62 -0.22 -7.71
C LEU A 23 -4.42 -1.73 -7.84
N TRP A 24 -5.50 -2.43 -8.19
CA TRP A 24 -5.46 -3.83 -8.54
C TRP A 24 -4.71 -4.03 -9.86
N ASP A 25 -3.68 -4.86 -9.85
CA ASP A 25 -3.00 -5.36 -11.02
C ASP A 25 -3.53 -6.74 -11.38
N ALA A 26 -4.34 -6.81 -12.44
CA ALA A 26 -4.95 -8.04 -12.90
C ALA A 26 -3.94 -9.07 -13.41
N ALA A 27 -2.77 -8.64 -13.90
CA ALA A 27 -1.73 -9.55 -14.37
C ALA A 27 -1.06 -10.26 -13.19
N SER A 28 -0.85 -9.55 -12.08
CA SER A 28 -0.30 -10.10 -10.84
C SER A 28 -1.35 -10.78 -9.95
N GLY A 29 -2.64 -10.53 -10.19
CA GLY A 29 -3.72 -10.99 -9.31
C GLY A 29 -3.60 -10.43 -7.89
N ALA A 30 -3.14 -9.18 -7.75
CA ALA A 30 -2.86 -8.55 -6.47
C ALA A 30 -2.95 -7.01 -6.56
N PHE A 31 -3.02 -6.32 -5.43
CA PHE A 31 -2.77 -4.87 -5.39
C PHE A 31 -1.29 -4.58 -5.63
N SER A 32 -1.00 -3.62 -6.51
CA SER A 32 0.36 -3.20 -6.81
C SER A 32 0.75 -2.00 -5.96
N ALA A 33 1.86 -2.13 -5.22
CA ALA A 33 2.52 -1.01 -4.57
C ALA A 33 3.55 -0.32 -5.48
N LYS A 34 3.52 -0.55 -6.80
CA LYS A 34 4.41 0.16 -7.72
C LYS A 34 3.91 1.58 -7.94
N HIS A 35 4.78 2.56 -7.75
CA HIS A 35 4.54 3.96 -8.13
C HIS A 35 5.66 4.38 -9.08
N ASN A 36 5.29 4.96 -10.23
CA ASN A 36 6.23 5.31 -11.30
C ASN A 36 7.18 4.15 -11.70
N GLY A 37 6.63 2.92 -11.76
CA GLY A 37 7.35 1.72 -12.19
C GLY A 37 8.27 1.08 -11.15
N SER A 38 8.38 1.64 -9.94
CA SER A 38 9.24 1.12 -8.87
C SER A 38 8.43 0.60 -7.69
N ASP A 39 8.89 -0.49 -7.06
CA ASP A 39 8.28 -0.99 -5.83
C ASP A 39 8.40 0.05 -4.72
N SER A 40 7.27 0.40 -4.10
CA SER A 40 7.20 1.45 -3.06
C SER A 40 6.95 0.88 -1.68
N LYS A 41 7.34 1.64 -0.65
CA LYS A 41 7.07 1.31 0.75
C LYS A 41 5.59 1.60 1.09
N LEU A 42 5.01 0.74 1.92
CA LEU A 42 3.76 1.00 2.63
C LEU A 42 4.11 1.42 4.06
N THR A 43 3.77 2.66 4.43
CA THR A 43 4.04 3.22 5.77
C THR A 43 2.76 3.57 6.50
N ASN A 44 2.86 3.93 7.78
CA ASN A 44 1.74 4.19 8.68
C ASN A 44 0.80 2.98 8.84
N LEU A 45 1.36 1.78 8.67
CA LEU A 45 0.67 0.53 8.93
C LEU A 45 0.68 0.26 10.44
N ALA A 46 -0.50 0.25 11.06
CA ALA A 46 -0.66 -0.22 12.43
C ALA A 46 -0.18 -1.68 12.55
N ALA A 47 0.27 -2.08 13.74
CA ALA A 47 0.70 -3.46 13.95
C ALA A 47 -0.47 -4.42 13.74
N GLY A 48 -0.28 -5.43 12.89
CA GLY A 48 -1.30 -6.43 12.59
C GLY A 48 -1.47 -7.43 13.74
N THR A 49 -2.64 -8.05 13.82
CA THR A 49 -2.89 -9.10 14.82
C THR A 49 -2.04 -10.33 14.51
N LEU A 50 -1.33 -10.85 15.51
CA LEU A 50 -0.54 -12.09 15.38
C LEU A 50 -1.35 -13.29 15.88
N ALA A 51 -2.15 -13.87 15.00
CA ALA A 51 -2.98 -15.05 15.23
C ALA A 51 -2.98 -15.97 14.00
N ALA A 52 -3.33 -17.25 14.17
CA ALA A 52 -3.19 -18.28 13.13
C ALA A 52 -4.04 -18.03 11.87
N ASP A 53 -5.15 -17.31 12.02
CA ASP A 53 -6.13 -16.98 10.97
C ASP A 53 -6.12 -15.49 10.60
N SER A 54 -5.15 -14.71 11.09
CA SER A 54 -5.05 -13.29 10.80
C SER A 54 -4.75 -13.02 9.33
N THR A 55 -5.45 -12.03 8.76
CA THR A 55 -5.18 -11.49 7.42
C THR A 55 -4.62 -10.07 7.47
N ASP A 56 -4.25 -9.59 8.67
CA ASP A 56 -3.68 -8.26 8.84
C ASP A 56 -2.25 -8.22 8.28
N ALA A 57 -1.92 -7.14 7.57
CA ALA A 57 -0.54 -6.89 7.21
C ALA A 57 0.29 -6.61 8.48
N VAL A 58 1.50 -7.15 8.56
CA VAL A 58 2.45 -6.90 9.64
C VAL A 58 3.41 -5.77 9.25
N ASN A 59 3.84 -4.98 10.24
CA ASN A 59 4.78 -3.89 10.01
C ASN A 59 6.20 -4.22 10.51
N GLY A 60 7.13 -3.30 10.26
CA GLY A 60 8.54 -3.49 10.59
C GLY A 60 8.84 -3.67 12.08
N SER A 61 8.06 -3.07 13.00
CA SER A 61 8.33 -3.22 14.44
C SER A 61 8.06 -4.65 14.92
N GLN A 62 7.03 -5.30 14.37
CA GLN A 62 6.69 -6.68 14.73
C GLN A 62 7.77 -7.68 14.26
N LEU A 63 8.31 -7.48 13.06
CA LEU A 63 9.42 -8.29 12.57
C LEU A 63 10.70 -8.04 13.37
N PHE A 64 10.97 -6.78 13.73
CA PHE A 64 12.10 -6.43 14.59
C PHE A 64 12.03 -7.11 15.97
N ASP A 65 10.88 -7.04 16.65
CA ASP A 65 10.68 -7.71 17.95
C ASP A 65 10.87 -9.23 17.87
N THR A 66 10.53 -9.83 16.72
CA THR A 66 10.76 -11.25 16.46
C THR A 66 12.25 -11.55 16.33
N ASN A 67 12.99 -10.78 15.53
CA ASN A 67 14.43 -10.95 15.33
C ASN A 67 15.19 -10.78 16.66
N GLU A 68 14.83 -9.78 17.47
CA GLU A 68 15.40 -9.56 18.80
C GLU A 68 15.23 -10.75 19.75
N LYS A 69 14.19 -11.57 19.59
CA LYS A 69 13.99 -12.79 20.38
C LYS A 69 14.83 -13.96 19.84
N VAL A 70 15.00 -14.02 18.52
CA VAL A 70 15.86 -15.04 17.87
C VAL A 70 17.32 -14.84 18.24
N ASP A 71 17.82 -13.61 18.14
CA ASP A 71 19.22 -13.28 18.46
C ASP A 71 19.56 -13.55 19.93
N LYS A 72 18.60 -13.39 20.84
CA LYS A 72 18.77 -13.75 22.26
C LYS A 72 18.88 -15.25 22.51
N ASN A 73 18.48 -16.07 21.55
CA ASN A 73 18.49 -17.53 21.64
C ASN A 73 19.68 -18.16 20.89
N THR A 74 20.56 -17.35 20.31
CA THR A 74 21.85 -17.76 19.72
C THR A 74 23.00 -17.42 20.64
#